data_AF-A0A356HUM3-F1
#
_entry.id   AF-A0A356HUM3-F1
#
_cell.length_a   1.000
_cell.length_b   1.000
_cell.length_c   1.000
_cell.angle_alpha   90.00
_cell.angle_beta   90.00
_cell.angle_gamma   90.00
#
_symmetry.space_group_name_H-M   'P 1'
#
loop_
_entity.id
_entity.type
_entity.pdbx_description
1 polymer ?
#
loop_
_entity_poly.entity_id
_entity_poly.type
_entity_poly.pdbx_seq_one_letter_code
_entity_poly.pdbx_strand_id
1 'polypeptide(L)'
;MSKLKPHNSKPCPCRLQAGVIMLFPALFLFISWHGDSIAGDGKKLVPADSKQGKVVNIQRGKEIFHERCAACHGIDGNPILPASPNFAKGERMEKNDKELLNTMRHGKNLMPAWKDILTEEELKQVLTFARVVAGDKAFEEKCFKCHSKSLPKLRTDVPDTKSLKNFQGQLDICRSCEIEKEMTNEELIEIIRYMRTLGR
;
A
#
# COMPACT_ATOMS: atom_id res chain seq x y z
N MET A 1 -29.70 -8.59 0.17
CA MET A 1 -28.29 -9.06 0.11
C MET A 1 -27.92 -9.24 -1.35
N SER A 2 -27.22 -8.28 -1.94
CA SER A 2 -26.78 -8.34 -3.34
C SER A 2 -25.60 -9.31 -3.41
N LYS A 3 -25.85 -10.55 -3.84
CA LYS A 3 -24.78 -11.52 -4.12
C LYS A 3 -24.01 -11.03 -5.35
N LEU A 4 -22.73 -10.73 -5.18
CA LEU A 4 -21.82 -10.53 -6.32
C LEU A 4 -21.84 -11.81 -7.17
N LYS A 5 -22.07 -11.67 -8.49
CA LYS A 5 -22.09 -12.81 -9.40
C LYS A 5 -20.67 -13.39 -9.51
N PRO A 6 -20.49 -14.72 -9.39
CA PRO A 6 -19.19 -15.36 -9.61
C PRO A 6 -18.78 -15.23 -11.08
N HIS A 7 -17.55 -14.83 -11.34
CA HIS A 7 -16.97 -14.83 -12.68
C HIS A 7 -16.31 -16.18 -13.00
N ASN A 8 -16.27 -16.53 -14.29
CA ASN A 8 -15.60 -17.73 -14.79
C ASN A 8 -14.08 -17.46 -14.89
N SER A 9 -13.42 -17.42 -13.73
CA SER A 9 -12.01 -17.05 -13.57
C SER A 9 -11.10 -18.26 -13.81
N LYS A 10 -9.96 -18.01 -14.47
CA LYS A 10 -8.92 -19.01 -14.69
C LYS A 10 -7.91 -19.00 -13.52
N PRO A 11 -7.13 -20.07 -13.32
CA PRO A 11 -6.03 -20.05 -12.34
C PRO A 11 -5.07 -18.89 -12.60
N CYS A 12 -4.58 -18.22 -11.56
CA CYS A 12 -3.69 -17.07 -11.75
C CYS A 12 -2.40 -17.47 -12.48
N PRO A 13 -2.05 -16.82 -13.60
CA PRO A 13 -0.86 -17.16 -14.39
C PRO A 13 0.44 -16.95 -13.59
N CYS A 14 0.39 -16.14 -12.54
CA CYS A 14 1.52 -15.85 -11.66
C CYS A 14 1.96 -17.04 -10.79
N ARG A 15 1.11 -18.06 -10.63
CA ARG A 15 1.34 -19.20 -9.74
C ARG A 15 2.19 -20.32 -10.38
N LEU A 16 2.37 -20.32 -11.69
CA LEU A 16 3.13 -21.33 -12.43
C LEU A 16 4.66 -21.23 -12.27
N GLN A 17 5.17 -20.38 -11.39
CA GLN A 17 6.61 -20.15 -11.22
C GLN A 17 7.13 -20.48 -9.82
N ALA A 18 6.53 -21.46 -9.15
CA ALA A 18 7.07 -22.05 -7.93
C ALA A 18 7.48 -23.50 -8.22
N GLY A 19 8.70 -23.71 -8.72
CA GLY A 19 9.18 -25.07 -8.98
C GLY A 19 10.34 -25.21 -9.96
N VAL A 20 11.32 -24.30 -9.95
CA VAL A 20 12.65 -24.64 -10.49
C VAL A 20 13.67 -24.20 -9.47
N ILE A 21 14.08 -25.14 -8.61
CA ILE A 21 15.29 -25.01 -7.82
C ILE A 21 16.43 -25.00 -8.84
N MET A 22 16.86 -23.81 -9.24
CA MET A 22 18.12 -23.66 -9.98
C MET A 22 19.24 -24.04 -9.02
N LEU A 23 19.67 -25.30 -9.08
CA LEU A 23 20.98 -25.72 -8.59
C LEU A 23 22.02 -25.02 -9.47
N PHE A 24 22.36 -23.78 -9.15
CA PHE A 24 23.51 -23.11 -9.76
C PHE A 24 24.78 -23.78 -9.20
N PRO A 25 25.58 -24.47 -10.04
CA PRO A 25 26.89 -24.93 -9.64
C PRO A 25 27.76 -23.69 -9.42
N ALA A 26 28.46 -23.65 -8.29
CA ALA A 26 29.48 -22.66 -8.03
C ALA A 26 30.61 -22.81 -9.07
N LEU A 27 30.64 -21.91 -10.06
CA LEU A 27 31.84 -21.65 -10.84
C LEU A 27 32.03 -20.14 -10.94
N PHE A 28 32.76 -19.61 -9.96
CA PHE A 28 33.40 -18.31 -10.04
C PHE A 28 34.38 -18.33 -11.21
N LEU A 29 34.02 -17.66 -12.31
CA LEU A 29 34.99 -17.15 -13.27
C LEU A 29 34.77 -15.65 -13.42
N PHE A 30 35.77 -14.91 -12.96
CA PHE A 30 35.92 -13.48 -13.08
C PHE A 30 35.76 -13.05 -14.54
N ILE A 31 34.64 -12.39 -14.85
CA ILE A 31 34.48 -11.62 -16.08
C ILE A 31 34.56 -10.15 -15.66
N SER A 32 35.63 -9.50 -16.12
CA SER A 32 35.94 -8.10 -15.94
C SER A 32 34.76 -7.22 -16.35
N TRP A 33 34.21 -6.49 -15.38
CA TRP A 33 33.22 -5.44 -15.58
C TRP A 33 33.92 -4.22 -16.19
N HIS A 34 33.81 -4.05 -17.50
CA HIS A 34 33.88 -2.76 -18.17
C HIS A 34 32.53 -2.56 -18.85
N GLY A 35 31.80 -1.51 -18.48
CA GLY A 35 30.48 -1.26 -19.07
C GLY A 35 29.72 -0.13 -18.40
N ASP A 36 30.11 1.09 -18.79
CA ASP A 36 29.28 2.23 -19.16
C ASP A 36 28.08 2.66 -18.30
N SER A 37 28.24 3.87 -17.77
CA SER A 37 27.23 4.85 -17.40
C SER A 37 25.96 4.78 -18.26
N ILE A 38 24.85 4.39 -17.63
CA ILE A 38 23.51 4.75 -18.10
C ILE A 38 22.96 5.86 -17.19
N ALA A 39 23.07 7.09 -17.69
CA ALA A 39 22.32 8.23 -17.20
C ALA A 39 20.82 7.93 -17.39
N GLY A 40 20.13 7.62 -16.29
CA GLY A 40 18.68 7.58 -16.25
C GLY A 40 18.14 8.98 -16.06
N ASP A 41 17.70 9.60 -17.15
CA ASP A 41 17.03 10.90 -17.17
C ASP A 41 15.82 10.90 -16.21
N GLY A 42 15.94 11.72 -15.17
CA GLY A 42 14.84 12.06 -14.28
C GLY A 42 13.71 12.72 -15.07
N LYS A 43 12.73 11.93 -15.49
CA LYS A 43 11.46 12.47 -15.97
C LYS A 43 10.62 12.89 -14.76
N LYS A 44 10.83 14.15 -14.35
CA LYS A 44 9.76 14.97 -13.77
C LYS A 44 8.54 14.88 -14.68
N LEU A 45 7.41 14.46 -14.12
CA LEU A 45 6.09 14.75 -14.67
C LEU A 45 5.36 15.69 -13.70
N VAL A 46 5.35 16.95 -14.15
CA VAL A 46 4.61 18.18 -13.80
C VAL A 46 3.08 17.95 -13.64
N PRO A 47 2.22 18.94 -13.29
CA PRO A 47 2.41 20.23 -12.60
C PRO A 47 1.46 20.41 -11.39
N ALA A 48 1.69 21.48 -10.62
CA ALA A 48 0.94 21.85 -9.43
C ALA A 48 0.02 23.04 -9.70
N ASP A 49 -1.25 22.80 -10.06
CA ASP A 49 -2.25 23.85 -10.15
C ASP A 49 -3.64 23.31 -10.53
N SER A 50 -4.53 23.20 -9.54
CA SER A 50 -5.91 23.71 -9.67
C SER A 50 -6.66 23.57 -8.34
N LYS A 51 -7.34 24.66 -7.97
CA LYS A 51 -8.10 24.81 -6.72
C LYS A 51 -9.33 23.90 -6.70
N GLN A 52 -9.18 22.67 -6.24
CA GLN A 52 -10.27 21.81 -5.77
C GLN A 52 -9.79 21.15 -4.47
N GLY A 53 -10.69 21.01 -3.49
CA GLY A 53 -10.38 20.65 -2.09
C GLY A 53 -9.15 19.74 -1.96
N LYS A 54 -8.11 20.28 -1.31
CA LYS A 54 -6.73 19.78 -1.30
C LYS A 54 -6.65 18.26 -1.39
N VAL A 55 -6.36 17.76 -2.60
CA VAL A 55 -6.24 16.33 -2.87
C VAL A 55 -5.02 15.83 -2.10
N VAL A 56 -5.24 14.93 -1.15
CA VAL A 56 -4.17 14.32 -0.37
C VAL A 56 -3.38 13.38 -1.29
N ASN A 57 -2.13 13.74 -1.59
CA ASN A 57 -1.25 12.91 -2.39
C ASN A 57 -0.73 11.72 -1.56
N ILE A 58 -1.35 10.56 -1.76
CA ILE A 58 -1.01 9.31 -1.05
C ILE A 58 0.41 8.83 -1.35
N GLN A 59 0.89 9.02 -2.58
CA GLN A 59 2.24 8.62 -2.99
C GLN A 59 3.29 9.43 -2.22
N ARG A 60 3.07 10.74 -2.08
CA ARG A 60 3.92 11.59 -1.26
C ARG A 60 3.87 11.17 0.22
N GLY A 61 2.69 10.80 0.71
CA GLY A 61 2.54 10.23 2.06
C GLY A 61 3.34 8.94 2.27
N LYS A 62 3.32 8.03 1.28
CA LYS A 62 4.11 6.78 1.26
C LYS A 62 5.60 7.05 1.34
N GLU A 63 6.11 7.94 0.49
CA GLU A 63 7.52 8.32 0.46
C GLU A 63 8.00 8.83 1.82
N ILE A 64 7.29 9.81 2.40
CA ILE A 64 7.67 10.38 3.69
C ILE A 64 7.57 9.33 4.80
N PHE A 65 6.53 8.49 4.78
CA PHE A 65 6.37 7.42 5.77
C PHE A 65 7.55 6.43 5.69
N HIS A 66 7.96 6.01 4.49
CA HIS A 66 9.11 5.13 4.30
C HIS A 66 10.42 5.79 4.78
N GLU A 67 10.64 7.06 4.44
CA GLU A 67 11.84 7.80 4.80
C GLU A 67 11.97 8.06 6.31
N ARG A 68 10.84 8.33 7.00
CA ARG A 68 10.87 8.94 8.34
C ARG A 68 10.16 8.15 9.43
N CYS A 69 9.20 7.29 9.07
CA CYS A 69 8.34 6.60 10.03
C CYS A 69 8.59 5.09 10.07
N ALA A 70 8.91 4.49 8.92
CA ALA A 70 9.04 3.05 8.75
C ALA A 70 10.18 2.44 9.58
N ALA A 71 11.21 3.21 9.94
CA ALA A 71 12.29 2.75 10.82
C ALA A 71 11.77 2.24 12.18
N CYS A 72 10.64 2.78 12.66
CA CYS A 72 10.01 2.38 13.91
C CYS A 72 8.68 1.64 13.69
N HIS A 73 7.90 2.06 12.70
CA HIS A 73 6.54 1.55 12.43
C HIS A 73 6.50 0.43 11.38
N GLY A 74 7.63 0.10 10.77
CA GLY A 74 7.73 -0.86 9.66
C GLY A 74 7.28 -0.29 8.34
N ILE A 75 7.84 -0.78 7.23
CA ILE A 75 7.45 -0.38 5.88
C ILE A 75 6.01 -0.78 5.56
N ASP A 76 5.55 -1.88 6.16
CA ASP A 76 4.22 -2.48 5.98
C ASP A 76 3.29 -2.23 7.18
N GLY A 77 3.70 -1.38 8.13
CA GLY A 77 2.96 -1.11 9.35
C GLY A 77 3.12 -2.16 10.45
N ASN A 78 3.96 -3.19 10.26
CA ASN A 78 4.39 -4.06 11.35
C ASN A 78 5.57 -3.41 12.09
N PRO A 79 5.42 -3.05 13.37
CA PRO A 79 6.36 -2.20 14.06
C PRO A 79 7.69 -2.93 14.27
N ILE A 80 8.79 -2.22 14.00
CA ILE A 80 10.16 -2.68 14.29
C ILE A 80 10.46 -2.51 15.78
N LEU A 81 9.94 -1.42 16.38
CA LEU A 81 10.08 -1.16 17.81
C LEU A 81 8.85 -1.66 18.57
N PRO A 82 9.00 -2.45 19.66
CA PRO A 82 7.87 -3.00 20.43
C PRO A 82 6.93 -1.94 21.01
N ALA A 83 7.42 -0.72 21.26
CA ALA A 83 6.62 0.38 21.80
C ALA A 83 5.84 1.15 20.72
N SER A 84 6.06 0.86 19.44
CA SER A 84 5.34 1.48 18.32
C SER A 84 4.03 0.73 18.07
N PRO A 85 2.93 1.45 17.78
CA PRO A 85 1.66 0.84 17.41
C PRO A 85 1.79 0.00 16.13
N ASN A 86 1.09 -1.14 16.11
CA ASN A 86 0.97 -2.00 14.94
C ASN A 86 -0.16 -1.51 14.03
N PHE A 87 0.21 -0.75 13.00
CA PHE A 87 -0.72 -0.22 12.02
C PHE A 87 -1.32 -1.31 11.12
N ALA A 88 -0.57 -2.40 10.88
CA ALA A 88 -1.11 -3.56 10.15
C ALA A 88 -2.27 -4.24 10.88
N LYS A 89 -2.32 -4.12 12.22
CA LYS A 89 -3.44 -4.57 13.07
C LYS A 89 -4.46 -3.48 13.40
N GLY A 90 -4.30 -2.29 12.80
CA GLY A 90 -5.21 -1.16 13.02
C GLY A 90 -5.07 -0.48 14.38
N GLU A 91 -3.98 -0.72 15.13
CA GLU A 91 -3.77 -0.03 16.41
C GLU A 91 -3.70 1.49 16.21
N ARG A 92 -4.34 2.24 17.12
CA ARG A 92 -4.53 3.70 17.07
C ARG A 92 -5.43 4.21 15.95
N MET A 93 -5.78 3.39 14.96
CA MET A 93 -6.58 3.82 13.81
C MET A 93 -8.05 4.10 14.14
N GLU A 94 -8.52 3.68 15.32
CA GLU A 94 -9.83 4.02 15.88
C GLU A 94 -9.96 5.51 16.23
N LYS A 95 -8.84 6.22 16.40
CA LYS A 95 -8.84 7.64 16.70
C LYS A 95 -9.14 8.50 15.49
N ASN A 96 -9.69 9.68 15.75
CA ASN A 96 -9.91 10.68 14.72
C ASN A 96 -8.59 11.31 14.24
N ASP A 97 -8.61 11.89 13.04
CA ASP A 97 -7.42 12.49 12.43
C ASP A 97 -6.85 13.64 13.27
N LYS A 98 -7.69 14.41 13.97
CA LYS A 98 -7.22 15.53 14.81
C LYS A 98 -6.30 15.03 15.93
N GLU A 99 -6.66 13.95 16.61
CA GLU A 99 -5.86 13.34 17.68
C GLU A 99 -4.56 12.75 17.14
N LEU A 100 -4.62 12.04 16.01
CA LEU A 100 -3.45 11.42 15.41
C LEU A 100 -2.47 12.47 14.87
N LEU A 101 -2.96 13.49 14.16
CA LEU A 101 -2.14 14.62 13.74
C LEU A 101 -1.55 15.35 14.94
N ASN A 102 -2.30 15.53 16.03
CA ASN A 102 -1.75 16.13 17.25
C ASN A 102 -0.60 15.30 17.83
N THR A 103 -0.74 13.98 17.81
CA THR A 103 0.34 13.04 18.21
C THR A 103 1.56 13.24 17.31
N MET A 104 1.38 13.29 15.99
CA MET A 104 2.48 13.46 15.04
C MET A 104 3.18 14.81 15.21
N ARG A 105 2.42 15.88 15.40
CA ARG A 105 2.98 17.24 15.61
C ARG A 105 3.90 17.30 16.81
N HIS A 106 3.48 16.74 17.94
CA HIS A 106 4.15 16.91 19.22
C HIS A 106 5.04 15.73 19.61
N GLY A 107 5.01 14.64 18.85
CA GLY A 107 5.66 13.39 19.24
C GLY A 107 4.92 12.70 20.37
N LYS A 108 5.33 11.46 20.66
CA LYS A 108 4.87 10.69 21.82
C LYS A 108 5.88 9.60 22.14
N ASN A 109 6.27 9.49 23.40
CA ASN A 109 7.31 8.55 23.84
C ASN A 109 8.60 8.76 23.02
N LEU A 110 9.06 7.72 22.31
CA LEU A 110 10.24 7.76 21.44
C LEU A 110 9.96 8.38 20.07
N MET A 111 8.69 8.60 19.70
CA MET A 111 8.36 9.23 18.41
C MET A 111 8.67 10.73 18.49
N PRO A 112 9.55 11.26 17.61
CA PRO A 112 9.91 12.68 17.62
C PRO A 112 8.72 13.56 17.21
N ALA A 113 8.82 14.85 17.53
CA ALA A 113 7.88 15.87 17.07
C ALA A 113 8.14 16.22 15.61
N TRP A 114 7.10 16.20 14.78
CA TRP A 114 7.22 16.46 13.33
C TRP A 114 6.74 17.85 12.91
N LYS A 115 6.15 18.64 13.82
CA LYS A 115 5.54 19.96 13.49
C LYS A 115 6.50 20.96 12.84
N ASP A 116 7.80 20.87 13.16
CA ASP A 116 8.83 21.79 12.67
C ASP A 116 9.60 21.22 11.47
N ILE A 117 9.28 19.99 11.04
CA ILE A 117 10.02 19.23 9.99
C ILE A 117 9.11 18.89 8.80
N LEU A 118 7.81 18.70 9.04
CA LEU A 118 6.80 18.38 8.03
C LEU A 118 5.75 19.48 8.00
N THR A 119 5.32 19.85 6.80
CA THR A 119 4.18 20.75 6.64
C THR A 119 2.89 20.08 7.12
N GLU A 120 1.88 20.88 7.46
CA GLU A 120 0.54 20.36 7.79
C GLU A 120 -0.07 19.48 6.68
N GLU A 121 0.34 19.71 5.44
CA GLU A 121 -0.09 18.87 4.33
C GLU A 121 0.59 17.52 4.32
N GLU A 122 1.90 17.51 4.48
CA GLU A 122 2.68 16.29 4.54
C GLU A 122 2.25 15.43 5.72
N LEU A 123 1.94 16.03 6.87
CA LEU A 123 1.38 15.30 8.02
C LEU A 123 0.06 14.61 7.67
N LYS A 124 -0.84 15.27 6.92
CA LYS A 124 -2.09 14.67 6.45
C LYS A 124 -1.86 13.57 5.43
N GLN A 125 -0.89 13.75 4.53
CA GLN A 125 -0.51 12.75 3.53
C GLN A 125 0.05 11.49 4.20
N VAL A 126 0.99 11.65 5.13
CA VAL A 126 1.56 10.56 5.93
C VAL A 126 0.48 9.85 6.74
N LEU A 127 -0.40 10.60 7.42
CA LEU A 127 -1.50 9.99 8.18
C LEU A 127 -2.44 9.19 7.26
N THR A 128 -2.77 9.73 6.09
CA THR A 128 -3.64 9.05 5.12
C THR A 128 -2.98 7.76 4.63
N PHE A 129 -1.68 7.77 4.37
CA PHE A 129 -0.93 6.56 4.03
C PHE A 129 -0.86 5.56 5.18
N ALA A 130 -0.55 6.00 6.40
CA ALA A 130 -0.47 5.15 7.58
C ALA A 130 -1.79 4.39 7.85
N ARG A 131 -2.94 4.97 7.49
CA ARG A 131 -4.26 4.31 7.58
C ARG A 131 -4.48 3.17 6.58
N VAL A 132 -3.66 3.08 5.53
CA VAL A 132 -3.78 2.10 4.44
C VAL A 132 -2.49 1.32 4.16
N VAL A 133 -1.47 1.47 5.01
CA VAL A 133 -0.15 0.83 4.83
C VAL A 133 -0.23 -0.70 4.73
N ALA A 134 -1.17 -1.32 5.45
CA ALA A 134 -1.44 -2.75 5.35
C ALA A 134 -1.95 -3.15 3.96
N GLY A 135 -2.84 -2.33 3.39
CA GLY A 135 -3.40 -2.53 2.06
C GLY A 135 -2.40 -2.27 0.94
N ASP A 136 -1.45 -1.35 1.15
CA ASP A 136 -0.34 -1.11 0.23
C ASP A 136 0.54 -2.37 0.07
N LYS A 137 0.93 -3.00 1.17
CA LYS A 137 1.68 -4.27 1.15
C LYS A 137 0.91 -5.38 0.45
N ALA A 138 -0.34 -5.61 0.85
CA ALA A 138 -1.18 -6.66 0.27
C ALA A 138 -1.39 -6.43 -1.25
N PHE A 139 -1.56 -5.18 -1.66
CA PHE A 139 -1.64 -4.82 -3.08
C PHE A 139 -0.32 -5.09 -3.81
N GLU A 140 0.83 -4.75 -3.21
CA GLU A 140 2.15 -5.00 -3.80
C GLU A 140 2.39 -6.50 -4.05
N GLU A 141 2.05 -7.34 -3.08
CA GLU A 141 2.27 -8.79 -3.18
C GLU A 141 1.31 -9.49 -4.16
N LYS A 142 0.03 -9.08 -4.16
CA LYS A 142 -1.04 -9.83 -4.85
C LYS A 142 -1.46 -9.22 -6.18
N CYS A 143 -1.39 -7.89 -6.30
CA CYS A 143 -1.98 -7.16 -7.41
C CYS A 143 -0.94 -6.51 -8.33
N PHE A 144 0.22 -6.10 -7.81
CA PHE A 144 1.22 -5.31 -8.55
C PHE A 144 1.71 -5.99 -9.82
N LYS A 145 1.91 -7.32 -9.79
CA LYS A 145 2.37 -8.07 -10.98
C LYS A 145 1.45 -7.87 -12.20
N CYS A 146 0.16 -7.65 -11.97
CA CYS A 146 -0.81 -7.37 -13.04
C CYS A 146 -1.11 -5.86 -13.19
N HIS A 147 -1.09 -5.09 -12.09
CA HIS A 147 -1.57 -3.71 -12.04
C HIS A 147 -0.49 -2.62 -11.95
N SER A 148 0.79 -2.97 -12.06
CA SER A 148 1.91 -2.01 -12.01
C SER A 148 1.84 -0.92 -13.08
N LYS A 149 1.30 -1.22 -14.26
CA LYS A 149 1.18 -0.26 -15.37
C LYS A 149 -0.12 0.55 -15.35
N SER A 150 -1.20 -0.06 -14.84
CA SER A 150 -2.53 0.54 -14.83
C SER A 150 -3.38 -0.03 -13.71
N LEU A 151 -3.84 0.88 -12.84
CA LEU A 151 -4.77 0.54 -11.77
C LEU A 151 -6.22 0.67 -12.27
N PRO A 152 -7.02 -0.40 -12.24
CA PRO A 152 -8.43 -0.33 -12.61
C PRO A 152 -9.23 0.39 -11.52
N LYS A 153 -10.29 1.09 -11.93
CA LYS A 153 -11.31 1.55 -10.99
C LYS A 153 -12.05 0.36 -10.41
N LEU A 154 -12.31 0.41 -9.10
CA LEU A 154 -13.16 -0.58 -8.44
C LEU A 154 -14.56 -0.58 -9.07
N ARG A 155 -15.17 -1.77 -9.16
CA ARG A 155 -16.55 -1.92 -9.63
C ARG A 155 -17.51 -1.20 -8.67
N THR A 156 -18.63 -0.75 -9.23
CA THR A 156 -19.67 -0.03 -8.47
C THR A 156 -20.42 -0.89 -7.47
N ASP A 157 -20.34 -2.22 -7.59
CA ASP A 157 -20.96 -3.18 -6.69
C ASP A 157 -20.07 -3.60 -5.52
N VAL A 158 -18.82 -3.11 -5.45
CA VAL A 158 -17.96 -3.26 -4.27
C VAL A 158 -18.53 -2.41 -3.13
N PRO A 159 -18.95 -3.00 -1.99
CA PRO A 159 -19.55 -2.26 -0.88
C PRO A 159 -18.63 -1.17 -0.35
N ASP A 160 -19.20 -0.09 0.20
CA ASP A 160 -18.42 0.97 0.80
C ASP A 160 -17.58 0.48 1.99
N THR A 161 -16.60 1.28 2.43
CA THR A 161 -15.65 0.86 3.47
C THR A 161 -16.33 0.58 4.82
N LYS A 162 -17.51 1.15 5.08
CA LYS A 162 -18.27 0.89 6.31
C LYS A 162 -18.98 -0.45 6.23
N SER A 163 -19.62 -0.75 5.10
CA SER A 163 -20.30 -2.01 4.85
C SER A 163 -19.35 -3.20 4.76
N LEU A 164 -18.11 -2.98 4.30
CA LEU A 164 -17.09 -4.03 4.18
C LEU A 164 -16.76 -4.72 5.51
N LYS A 165 -16.79 -3.99 6.64
CA LYS A 165 -16.48 -4.57 7.96
C LYS A 165 -17.43 -5.70 8.37
N ASN A 166 -18.66 -5.68 7.86
CA ASN A 166 -19.71 -6.65 8.19
C ASN A 166 -20.07 -7.52 6.98
N PHE A 167 -19.27 -7.52 5.92
CA PHE A 167 -19.56 -8.28 4.71
C PHE A 167 -19.27 -9.77 4.94
N GLN A 168 -20.28 -10.61 4.76
CA GLN A 168 -20.21 -12.06 5.00
C GLN A 168 -20.15 -12.89 3.71
N GLY A 169 -19.95 -12.25 2.55
CA GLY A 169 -19.86 -12.92 1.25
C GLY A 169 -18.42 -13.05 0.76
N GLN A 170 -18.24 -13.78 -0.35
CA GLN A 170 -16.99 -13.72 -1.11
C GLN A 170 -16.96 -12.43 -1.91
N LEU A 171 -15.91 -11.65 -1.73
CA LEU A 171 -15.71 -10.40 -2.42
C LEU A 171 -14.82 -10.68 -3.64
N ASP A 172 -15.30 -10.33 -4.82
CA ASP A 172 -14.67 -10.63 -6.11
C ASP A 172 -14.43 -9.29 -6.83
N ILE A 173 -13.16 -8.89 -6.91
CA ILE A 173 -12.72 -7.62 -7.51
C ILE A 173 -11.86 -7.84 -8.77
N CYS A 174 -11.33 -9.05 -8.98
CA CYS A 174 -10.47 -9.48 -10.06
C CYS A 174 -11.24 -10.32 -11.07
N ARG A 175 -11.30 -9.86 -12.32
CA ARG A 175 -11.99 -10.60 -13.39
C ARG A 175 -11.13 -11.66 -14.06
N SER A 176 -9.82 -11.57 -13.91
CA SER A 176 -8.87 -12.30 -14.75
C SER A 176 -8.36 -13.58 -14.10
N CYS A 177 -8.37 -13.66 -12.77
CA CYS A 177 -7.99 -14.87 -12.05
C CYS A 177 -8.56 -14.94 -10.63
N GLU A 178 -8.46 -16.11 -10.01
CA GLU A 178 -9.00 -16.42 -8.67
C GLU A 178 -8.08 -15.98 -7.51
N ILE A 179 -7.42 -14.82 -7.61
CA ILE A 179 -6.45 -14.38 -6.59
C ILE A 179 -7.11 -14.19 -5.21
N GLU A 180 -8.39 -13.84 -5.19
CA GLU A 180 -9.17 -13.64 -3.96
C GLU A 180 -9.36 -14.92 -3.15
N LYS A 181 -9.21 -16.10 -3.77
CA LYS A 181 -9.24 -17.38 -3.04
C LYS A 181 -7.93 -17.64 -2.28
N GLU A 182 -6.87 -16.89 -2.56
CA GLU A 182 -5.54 -17.02 -1.96
C GLU A 182 -5.24 -15.92 -0.93
N MET A 183 -6.27 -15.19 -0.49
CA MET A 183 -6.16 -14.13 0.50
C MET A 183 -7.37 -14.15 1.45
N THR A 184 -7.20 -13.55 2.62
CA THR A 184 -8.29 -13.41 3.59
C THR A 184 -9.22 -12.26 3.21
N ASN A 185 -10.44 -12.26 3.79
CA ASN A 185 -11.36 -11.15 3.61
C ASN A 185 -10.77 -9.84 4.17
N GLU A 186 -9.98 -9.93 5.24
CA GLU A 186 -9.27 -8.79 5.83
C GLU A 186 -8.28 -8.19 4.84
N GLU A 187 -7.41 -9.01 4.25
CA GLU A 187 -6.45 -8.56 3.23
C GLU A 187 -7.16 -7.88 2.05
N LEU A 188 -8.27 -8.46 1.60
CA LEU A 188 -9.04 -7.91 0.50
C LEU A 188 -9.72 -6.57 0.84
N ILE A 189 -10.21 -6.42 2.07
CA ILE A 189 -10.75 -5.15 2.58
C ILE A 189 -9.65 -4.08 2.65
N GLU A 190 -8.45 -4.45 3.09
CA GLU A 190 -7.30 -3.54 3.13
C GLU A 190 -6.87 -3.09 1.73
N ILE A 191 -6.79 -4.03 0.76
CA ILE A 191 -6.53 -3.73 -0.65
C ILE A 191 -7.57 -2.74 -1.19
N ILE A 192 -8.86 -2.98 -0.93
CA ILE A 192 -9.92 -2.08 -1.41
C ILE A 192 -9.80 -0.70 -0.78
N ARG A 193 -9.49 -0.61 0.52
CA ARG A 193 -9.28 0.67 1.20
C ARG A 193 -8.11 1.43 0.57
N TYR A 194 -7.00 0.73 0.31
CA TYR A 194 -5.84 1.29 -0.37
C TYR A 194 -6.16 1.75 -1.80
N MET A 195 -6.78 0.90 -2.63
CA MET A 195 -7.19 1.27 -3.99
C MET A 195 -8.10 2.50 -4.04
N ARG A 196 -8.97 2.69 -3.04
CA ARG A 196 -9.82 3.89 -2.93
C ARG A 196 -9.04 5.17 -2.65
N THR A 197 -7.84 5.07 -2.08
CA THR A 197 -6.95 6.23 -1.90
C THR A 197 -6.19 6.59 -3.17
N LEU A 198 -5.95 5.62 -4.06
CA LEU A 198 -5.26 5.84 -5.34
C LEU A 198 -6.17 6.44 -6.42
N GLY A 199 -7.49 6.20 -6.34
CA GLY A 199 -8.46 6.64 -7.34
C GLY A 199 -9.08 8.02 -7.11
N ARG A 200 -8.48 8.86 -6.26
CA ARG A 200 -8.94 10.23 -5.94
C ARG A 200 -8.06 11.29 -6.58
#